data_AF-A0A938BAS2-F1
#
_entry.id   AF-A0A938BAS2-F1
#
_cell.length_a   1.000
_cell.length_b   1.000
_cell.length_c   1.000
_cell.angle_alpha   90.00
_cell.angle_beta   90.00
_cell.angle_gamma   90.00
#
_symmetry.space_group_name_H-M   'P 1'
#
loop_
_entity.id
_entity.type
_entity.pdbx_description
1 polymer ?
#
loop_
_entity_poly.entity_id
_entity_poly.type
_entity_poly.pdbx_seq_one_letter_code
_entity_poly.pdbx_strand_id
1 'polypeptide(L)' 'MNYKDIITIEPDKRGGKPCIRGMRITIYCIP' A
#
# COMPACT_ATOMS: atom_id res chain seq x y z
N MET A 1 3.47 16.18 -5.90
CA MET A 1 3.25 15.22 -4.80
C MET A 1 3.85 13.88 -5.18
N ASN A 2 4.77 13.33 -4.38
CA ASN A 2 5.37 12.02 -4.63
C ASN A 2 4.62 10.97 -3.78
N TYR A 3 3.80 10.15 -4.42
CA TYR A 3 2.97 9.16 -3.70
C TYR A 3 3.78 7.96 -3.20
N LYS A 4 5.02 7.81 -3.67
CA LYS A 4 5.92 6.70 -3.30
C LYS A 4 6.26 6.69 -1.81
N ASP A 5 6.35 7.85 -1.17
CA ASP A 5 6.66 7.97 0.27
C ASP A 5 5.50 7.52 1.18
N ILE A 6 4.28 7.47 0.63
CA ILE A 6 3.06 7.06 1.33
C ILE A 6 2.79 5.57 1.13
N ILE A 7 3.47 4.92 0.19
CA ILE A 7 3.24 3.52 -0.16
C ILE A 7 4.25 2.68 0.58
N THR A 8 3.76 1.70 1.34
CA THR A 8 4.58 0.72 2.03
C THR A 8 4.23 -0.67 1.52
N ILE A 9 5.25 -1.45 1.19
CA ILE A 9 5.11 -2.85 0.79
C ILE A 9 5.51 -3.68 2.01
N GLU A 10 4.52 -4.22 2.69
CA GLU A 10 4.74 -5.13 3.81
C GLU A 10 4.50 -6.55 3.29
N PRO A 11 5.55 -7.38 3.04
CA PRO A 11 5.38 -8.73 2.50
C PRO A 11 4.49 -9.62 3.38
N ASP A 12 4.53 -9.38 4.69
CA ASP A 12 3.76 -10.09 5.71
C ASP A 12 2.28 -9.70 5.73
N LYS A 13 1.92 -8.52 5.21
CA LYS A 13 0.54 -8.04 5.19
C LYS A 13 -0.03 -8.13 3.78
N ARG A 14 -1.23 -8.72 3.67
CA ARG A 14 -2.06 -8.70 2.46
C ARG A 14 -1.40 -9.33 1.22
N GLY A 15 -0.45 -10.24 1.44
CA GLY A 15 0.24 -11.01 0.39
C GLY A 15 1.28 -10.20 -0.37
N GLY A 16 2.01 -9.30 0.31
CA GLY A 16 3.03 -8.45 -0.32
C GLY A 16 2.49 -7.40 -1.28
N LYS A 17 1.20 -7.06 -1.15
CA LYS A 17 0.59 -6.00 -1.95
C LYS A 17 0.98 -4.63 -1.37
N PRO A 18 1.41 -3.67 -2.21
CA PRO A 18 1.55 -2.28 -1.79
C PRO A 18 0.28 -1.76 -1.09
N CYS A 19 0.48 -1.28 0.13
CA CYS A 19 -0.54 -0.70 0.98
C CYS A 19 -0.19 0.77 1.25
N ILE A 20 -1.21 1.59 1.49
CA ILE A 20 -1.01 2.97 1.93
C ILE A 20 -0.60 2.96 3.40
N ARG A 21 0.50 3.62 3.74
CA ARG A 21 1.00 3.72 5.11
C ARG A 21 -0.07 4.35 6.02
N GLY A 22 -0.44 3.65 7.09
CA GLY A 22 -1.49 4.09 8.02
C GLY A 22 -2.93 3.75 7.61
N MET A 23 -3.14 3.18 6.43
CA MET A 23 -4.45 2.72 5.98
C MET A 23 -4.42 1.24 5.62
N ARG A 24 -5.45 0.48 6.00
CA ARG A 24 -5.61 -0.91 5.53
C ARG A 24 -6.23 -0.94 4.13
N ILE A 25 -5.68 -0.18 3.18
CA ILE A 25 -6.13 -0.12 1.77
C ILE A 25 -4.97 -0.49 0.84
N THR A 26 -5.22 -1.42 -0.09
CA THR A 26 -4.28 -1.80 -1.15
C THR A 26 -4.47 -0.89 -2.34
N ILE A 27 -3.38 -0.48 -2.97
CA ILE A 27 -3.41 0.40 -4.14
C ILE A 27 -4.26 -0.22 -5.26
N TYR A 28 -4.14 -1.53 -5.47
CA TYR A 28 -4.88 -2.25 -6.51
C TYR A 28 -6.40 -2.31 -6.31
N CYS A 29 -6.93 -1.87 -5.16
CA CYS A 29 -8.36 -1.87 -4.91
C CYS A 29 -9.05 -0.61 -5.43
N ILE A 30 -8.27 0.43 -5.74
CA ILE A 30 -8.76 1.63 -6.41
C ILE A 30 -8.77 1.27 -7.91
N PRO A 31 -9.93 1.28 -8.59
CA PRO A 31 -10.00 1.02 -10.03
C PRO A 31 -9.19 2.04 -10.84
#